data_AF-A0A6V7KQI2-F1
#
_entry.id   AF-A0A6V7KQI2-F1
#
_cell.length_a   1.000
_cell.length_b   1.000
_cell.length_c   1.000
_cell.angle_alpha   90.00
_cell.angle_beta   90.00
_cell.angle_gamma   90.00
#
_symmetry.space_group_name_H-M   'P 1'
#
loop_
_entity.id
_entity.type
_entity.pdbx_description
1 polymer ?
#
loop_
_entity_poly.entity_id
_entity_poly.type
_entity_poly.pdbx_seq_one_letter_code
_entity_poly.pdbx_strand_id
1 'polypeptide(L)' 'LNNVFIIGKGAKAYVSLPKGKGIKLSIAEERDKRLAAKGVN' A
#
# COMPACT_ATOMS: atom_id res chain seq x y z
N LEU A 1 21.20 5.61 4.74
CA LEU A 1 20.74 4.40 4.01
C LEU A 1 20.31 3.23 4.91
N ASN A 2 20.36 3.34 6.25
CA ASN A 2 20.10 2.22 7.15
C ASN A 2 18.72 1.54 6.92
N ASN A 3 17.69 2.32 6.60
CA ASN A 3 16.32 1.82 6.40
C ASN A 3 15.90 1.68 4.93
N VAL A 4 16.84 1.40 4.01
CA VAL A 4 16.54 1.26 2.57
C VAL A 4 16.95 -0.14 2.09
N PHE A 5 15.97 -0.88 1.56
CA PHE A 5 16.16 -2.25 1.07
C PHE A 5 15.74 -2.35 -0.40
N ILE A 6 16.62 -2.85 -1.26
CA ILE A 6 16.35 -3.02 -2.69
C ILE A 6 15.68 -4.37 -2.91
N ILE A 7 14.47 -4.37 -3.48
CA ILE A 7 13.65 -5.58 -3.67
C ILE A 7 13.31 -5.88 -5.15
N GLY A 8 13.94 -5.18 -6.09
CA GLY A 8 13.64 -5.31 -7.51
C GLY A 8 14.29 -4.22 -8.36
N LYS A 9 13.81 -4.10 -9.61
CA LYS A 9 14.28 -3.09 -10.57
C LYS A 9 13.09 -2.43 -11.26
N GLY A 10 13.07 -1.10 -11.26
CA GLY A 10 11.96 -0.33 -11.80
C GLY A 10 10.64 -0.67 -11.10
N ALA A 11 9.57 -0.90 -11.87
CA ALA A 11 8.26 -1.28 -11.34
C ALA A 11 8.12 -2.79 -11.03
N LYS A 12 9.14 -3.62 -11.31
CA LYS A 12 9.09 -5.07 -11.11
C LYS A 12 9.80 -5.47 -9.81
N ALA A 13 9.03 -5.93 -8.82
CA ALA A 13 9.55 -6.54 -7.60
C ALA A 13 10.00 -7.99 -7.84
N TYR A 14 11.03 -8.44 -7.13
CA TYR A 14 11.53 -9.83 -7.13
C TYR A 14 10.86 -10.70 -6.07
N VAL A 15 10.12 -10.09 -5.15
CA VAL A 15 9.36 -10.76 -4.09
C VAL A 15 7.88 -10.39 -4.20
N SER A 16 7.01 -11.25 -3.67
CA SER A 16 5.59 -10.92 -3.55
C SER A 16 5.38 -9.78 -2.55
N LEU A 17 4.43 -8.89 -2.87
CA LEU A 17 4.08 -7.76 -2.02
C LEU A 17 2.73 -8.00 -1.33
N PRO A 18 2.54 -7.53 -0.09
CA PRO A 18 1.23 -7.54 0.56
C PRO A 18 0.18 -6.73 -0.23
N LYS A 19 -1.11 -6.89 0.12
CA LYS A 19 -2.28 -6.29 -0.58
C LYS A 19 -2.13 -4.79 -0.92
N GLY A 20 -1.49 -4.01 -0.05
CA GLY A 20 -1.29 -2.57 -0.24
C GLY A 20 -0.03 -2.17 -1.03
N LYS A 21 0.80 -3.12 -1.47
CA LYS A 21 2.08 -2.90 -2.17
C LYS A 21 3.05 -1.92 -1.48
N GLY A 22 2.89 -1.71 -0.16
CA GLY A 22 3.68 -0.73 0.60
C GLY A 22 3.26 0.73 0.37
N ILE A 23 2.12 0.98 -0.27
CA ILE A 23 1.60 2.32 -0.52
C ILE A 23 0.91 2.81 0.76
N LYS A 24 1.45 3.89 1.33
CA LYS A 24 0.84 4.57 2.47
C LYS A 24 -0.25 5.51 1.95
N LEU A 25 -1.49 5.19 2.28
CA LEU A 25 -2.62 6.07 2.02
C LEU A 25 -2.59 7.26 2.97
N SER A 26 -3.11 8.39 2.51
CA SER A 26 -3.44 9.53 3.38
C SER A 26 -4.58 9.17 4.33
N ILE A 27 -4.74 9.97 5.38
CA ILE A 27 -5.79 9.77 6.38
C ILE A 27 -7.19 9.81 5.73
N ALA A 28 -7.39 10.71 4.75
CA ALA A 28 -8.65 10.82 4.02
C ALA A 28 -8.93 9.57 3.18
N GLU A 29 -7.95 9.12 2.39
CA GLU A 29 -8.08 7.91 1.55
C GLU A 29 -8.36 6.66 2.38
N GLU A 30 -7.69 6.49 3.52
CA GLU A 30 -7.93 5.35 4.42
C GLU A 30 -9.34 5.42 5.05
N ARG A 31 -9.82 6.61 5.41
CA ARG A 31 -11.19 6.82 5.89
C ARG A 31 -12.20 6.40 4.84
N ASP A 32 -12.07 6.90 3.62
CA ASP A 32 -13.04 6.67 2.55
C ASP A 32 -13.06 5.19 2.15
N LYS A 33 -11.87 4.56 2.06
CA LYS A 33 -11.75 3.12 1.86
C LYS A 33 -12.44 2.31 2.96
N ARG A 34 -12.29 2.73 4.23
CA ARG A 34 -12.94 2.07 5.37
C ARG A 34 -14.46 2.24 5.35
N LEU A 35 -14.96 3.41 4.95
CA LEU A 35 -16.40 3.66 4.82
C LEU A 35 -17.00 2.87 3.67
N ALA A 36 -16.34 2.83 2.51
CA ALA A 36 -16.75 2.01 1.36
C ALA A 36 -16.80 0.52 1.71
N ALA A 37 -15.81 0.02 2.47
CA ALA A 37 -15.77 -1.37 2.90
C ALA A 37 -16.85 -1.72 3.94
N LYS A 38 -17.35 -0.74 4.70
CA LYS A 38 -18.38 -0.95 5.73
C LYS A 38 -19.81 -1.01 5.20
N GLY A 39 -20.02 -0.83 3.88
CA GLY A 39 -21.35 -0.94 3.28
C GLY A 39 -22.33 0.06 3.90
N VAL A 40 -21.95 1.34 3.94
CA VAL A 40 -22.93 2.41 4.18
C VAL A 40 -23.77 2.51 2.90
N ASN A 41 -24.93 1.87 2.90
CA ASN A 41 -26.05 2.24 2.04
C ASN A 41 -26.62 3.57 2.51
#